data_AF-G5RTS0-F1
#
_entry.id   AF-G5RTS0-F1
#
_cell.length_a   1.000
_cell.length_b   1.000
_cell.length_c   1.000
_cell.angle_alpha   90.00
_cell.angle_beta   90.00
_cell.angle_gamma   90.00
#
_symmetry.space_group_name_H-M   'P 1'
#
loop_
_entity.id
_entity.type
_entity.pdbx_description
1 polymer ?
#
loop_
_entity_poly.entity_id
_entity_poly.type
_entity_poly.pdbx_seq_one_letter_code
_entity_poly.pdbx_strand_id
1 'polypeptide(L)'
;ALILLRENGVPSVFYPDLYGASYEDSGENGETCRVDMPVINQLDRLILARQRFAHGIQTLFFDHPNCIAFSRSGTEENPGCVVVLSNGDDGEKTLLLGDNYANKTWRDFLGNRSEHVVTNDQGEATFFCNAGSVSVWVIEDV
;
A
#
# COMPACT_ATOMS: atom_id res chain seq x y z
N ALA A 1 1.18 -5.06 -1.57
CA ALA A 1 1.17 -4.03 -0.50
C ALA A 1 1.51 -4.57 0.89
N LEU A 2 0.78 -5.56 1.43
CA LEU A 2 0.94 -6.03 2.83
C LEU A 2 2.38 -6.45 3.20
N ILE A 3 3.04 -7.27 2.39
CA ILE A 3 4.41 -7.72 2.67
C ILE A 3 5.42 -6.56 2.59
N LEU A 4 5.14 -5.53 1.77
CA LEU A 4 6.06 -4.43 1.47
C LEU A 4 5.92 -3.25 2.43
N LEU A 5 4.74 -2.94 2.95
CA LEU A 5 4.53 -1.65 3.64
C LEU A 5 4.38 -1.80 5.15
N ARG A 6 4.18 -3.03 5.63
CA ARG A 6 4.14 -3.31 7.06
C ARG A 6 5.53 -3.23 7.69
N GLU A 7 5.55 -2.93 8.98
CA GLU A 7 6.75 -2.79 9.79
C GLU A 7 7.51 -4.11 9.92
N ASN A 8 6.78 -5.20 10.16
CA ASN A 8 7.39 -6.50 10.46
C ASN A 8 7.78 -7.25 9.19
N GLY A 9 8.97 -7.85 9.21
CA GLY A 9 9.47 -8.74 8.18
C GLY A 9 10.43 -8.09 7.19
N VAL A 10 11.17 -8.95 6.49
CA VAL A 10 12.05 -8.56 5.38
C VAL A 10 11.37 -9.03 4.09
N PRO A 11 10.71 -8.14 3.33
CA PRO A 11 10.03 -8.56 2.11
C PRO A 11 11.02 -9.10 1.10
N SER A 12 10.66 -10.23 0.49
CA SER A 12 11.33 -10.79 -0.68
C SER A 12 10.41 -10.64 -1.87
N VAL A 13 10.86 -9.93 -2.91
CA VAL A 13 10.09 -9.73 -4.14
C VAL A 13 10.46 -10.82 -5.13
N PHE A 14 9.45 -11.48 -5.69
CA PHE A 14 9.67 -12.50 -6.69
C PHE A 14 9.97 -11.85 -8.05
N TYR A 15 11.08 -12.24 -8.69
CA TYR A 15 11.57 -11.60 -9.91
C TYR A 15 10.52 -11.58 -11.05
N PRO A 16 9.81 -12.69 -11.35
CA PRO A 16 8.75 -12.71 -12.35
C PRO A 16 7.57 -11.78 -12.05
N ASP A 17 7.26 -11.50 -10.78
CA ASP A 17 6.18 -10.55 -10.45
C ASP A 17 6.54 -9.12 -10.90
N LEU A 18 7.84 -8.78 -10.94
CA LEU A 18 8.33 -7.45 -11.32
C LEU A 18 8.64 -7.33 -12.81
N TYR A 19 9.19 -8.38 -13.43
CA TYR A 19 9.66 -8.34 -14.82
C TYR A 19 8.88 -9.25 -15.78
N GLY A 20 7.97 -10.07 -15.26
CA GLY A 20 7.29 -11.12 -16.00
C GLY A 20 8.18 -12.32 -16.27
N ALA A 21 7.58 -13.41 -16.74
CA ALA A 21 8.28 -14.57 -17.27
C ALA A 21 7.41 -15.31 -18.30
N SER A 22 8.05 -15.93 -19.29
CA SER A 22 7.39 -16.83 -20.24
C SER A 22 8.35 -17.97 -20.56
N TYR A 23 7.95 -19.21 -20.26
CA TYR A 23 8.78 -20.40 -20.45
C TYR A 23 7.93 -21.66 -20.64
N GLU A 24 8.55 -22.75 -21.10
CA GLU A 24 7.94 -24.08 -21.17
C GLU A 24 8.51 -24.98 -20.07
N ASP A 25 7.65 -25.77 -19.45
CA ASP A 25 8.03 -26.73 -18.41
C ASP A 25 7.30 -28.06 -18.62
N SER A 26 7.85 -29.15 -18.08
CA SER A 26 7.21 -30.47 -18.12
C SER A 26 6.21 -30.58 -16.97
N GLY A 27 4.92 -30.69 -17.28
CA GLY A 27 3.89 -31.01 -16.29
C GLY A 27 4.10 -32.38 -15.65
N GLU A 28 3.37 -32.68 -14.58
CA GLU A 28 3.50 -33.94 -13.81
C GLU A 28 3.34 -35.21 -14.66
N ASN A 29 2.65 -35.11 -15.80
CA ASN A 29 2.40 -36.23 -16.73
C ASN A 29 3.41 -36.29 -17.90
N GLY A 30 4.44 -35.45 -17.92
CA GLY A 30 5.43 -35.35 -19.01
C GLY A 30 4.96 -34.56 -20.22
N GLU A 31 3.80 -33.91 -20.16
CA GLU A 31 3.32 -32.99 -21.20
C GLU A 31 4.01 -31.63 -21.07
N THR A 32 4.38 -31.01 -22.19
CA THR A 32 4.93 -29.64 -22.20
C THR A 32 3.82 -28.63 -21.94
N CYS A 33 3.97 -27.88 -20.85
CA CYS A 33 3.08 -26.79 -20.46
C CYS A 33 3.79 -25.46 -20.65
N ARG A 34 3.11 -24.51 -21.30
CA ARG A 34 3.56 -23.13 -21.37
C ARG A 34 3.12 -22.39 -20.10
N VAL A 35 4.09 -21.74 -19.44
CA VAL A 35 3.86 -20.88 -18.28
C VAL A 35 4.08 -19.43 -18.71
N ASP A 36 3.05 -18.62 -18.55
CA ASP A 36 3.12 -17.16 -18.75
C ASP A 36 2.79 -16.48 -17.42
N MET A 37 3.73 -15.69 -16.90
CA MET A 37 3.60 -14.90 -15.68
C MET A 37 3.64 -13.42 -16.06
N PRO A 38 2.49 -12.72 -16.07
CA PRO A 38 2.47 -11.30 -16.36
C PRO A 38 3.08 -10.48 -15.21
N VAL A 39 3.59 -9.30 -15.54
CA VAL A 39 4.04 -8.32 -14.53
C VAL A 39 2.86 -7.89 -13.66
N ILE A 40 3.10 -7.79 -12.35
CA ILE A 40 2.15 -7.17 -11.42
C ILE A 40 2.28 -5.66 -11.54
N ASN A 41 1.24 -5.03 -12.07
CA ASN A 41 1.16 -3.58 -12.19
C ASN A 41 1.33 -2.90 -10.82
N GLN A 42 2.05 -1.76 -10.81
CA GLN A 42 2.34 -0.93 -9.63
C GLN A 42 3.26 -1.56 -8.56
N LEU A 43 3.79 -2.78 -8.75
CA LEU A 43 4.72 -3.39 -7.81
C LEU A 43 5.99 -2.55 -7.63
N ASP A 44 6.52 -2.00 -8.71
CA ASP A 44 7.62 -1.04 -8.73
C ASP A 44 7.32 0.20 -7.86
N ARG A 45 6.13 0.78 -7.99
CA ARG A 45 5.69 1.93 -7.18
C ARG A 45 5.53 1.56 -5.71
N LEU A 46 5.04 0.36 -5.40
CA LEU A 46 4.95 -0.12 -4.01
C LEU A 46 6.35 -0.32 -3.38
N ILE A 47 7.34 -0.78 -4.16
CA ILE A 47 8.73 -0.86 -3.71
C ILE A 47 9.28 0.53 -3.39
N LEU A 48 9.05 1.51 -4.27
CA LEU A 48 9.42 2.91 -4.04
C LEU A 48 8.71 3.49 -2.80
N ALA A 49 7.42 3.18 -2.62
CA ALA A 49 6.66 3.62 -1.47
C ALA A 49 7.23 3.07 -0.16
N ARG A 50 7.69 1.79 -0.14
CA ARG A 50 8.38 1.23 1.03
C ARG A 50 9.62 2.02 1.37
N GLN A 51 10.46 2.31 0.37
CA GLN A 51 11.73 3.01 0.57
C GLN A 51 11.52 4.43 1.10
N ARG A 52 10.48 5.12 0.64
CA ARG A 52 10.26 6.54 0.95
C ARG A 52 9.38 6.79 2.17
N PHE A 53 8.34 5.99 2.40
CA PHE A 53 7.24 6.37 3.31
C PHE A 53 6.88 5.32 4.35
N ALA A 54 7.36 4.07 4.22
CA ALA A 54 7.02 3.01 5.17
C ALA A 54 7.98 2.99 6.38
N HIS A 55 8.08 4.13 7.07
CA HIS A 55 8.99 4.36 8.20
C HIS A 55 8.24 4.55 9.53
N GLY A 56 8.92 4.28 10.64
CA GLY A 56 8.35 4.45 11.97
C GLY A 56 7.40 3.35 12.44
N ILE A 57 6.77 3.58 13.58
CA ILE A 57 5.89 2.65 14.28
C ILE A 57 4.62 2.42 13.46
N GLN A 58 4.13 1.18 13.44
CA GLN A 58 2.88 0.84 12.77
C GLN A 58 1.66 0.84 13.73
N THR A 59 0.54 1.39 13.27
CA THR A 59 -0.77 1.21 13.90
C THR A 59 -1.72 0.47 12.95
N LEU A 60 -2.46 -0.52 13.46
CA LEU A 60 -3.34 -1.38 12.66
C LEU A 60 -4.82 -1.05 12.89
N PHE A 61 -5.59 -1.00 11.81
CA PHE A 61 -7.04 -0.75 11.81
C PHE A 61 -7.75 -1.89 11.06
N PHE A 62 -7.90 -3.02 11.74
CA PHE A 62 -8.42 -4.29 11.20
C PHE A 62 -9.81 -4.59 11.79
N ASP A 63 -10.72 -3.65 11.61
CA ASP A 63 -12.07 -3.62 12.18
C ASP A 63 -13.17 -3.99 11.17
N HIS A 64 -12.82 -4.21 9.89
CA HIS A 64 -13.75 -4.67 8.86
C HIS A 64 -13.14 -5.81 8.02
N PRO A 65 -13.89 -6.89 7.74
CA PRO A 65 -13.36 -8.09 7.06
C PRO A 65 -12.84 -7.81 5.65
N ASN A 66 -13.43 -6.84 4.95
CA ASN A 66 -13.07 -6.53 3.56
C ASN A 66 -12.34 -5.20 3.37
N CYS A 67 -12.14 -4.42 4.43
CA CYS A 67 -11.48 -3.12 4.33
C CYS A 67 -10.62 -2.91 5.57
N ILE A 68 -9.31 -2.82 5.36
CA ILE A 68 -8.33 -2.67 6.43
C ILE A 68 -7.45 -1.47 6.15
N ALA A 69 -6.89 -0.90 7.21
CA ALA A 69 -5.82 0.07 7.09
C ALA A 69 -4.70 -0.18 8.09
N PHE A 70 -3.56 0.43 7.78
CA PHE A 70 -2.51 0.65 8.76
C PHE A 70 -1.78 1.95 8.46
N SER A 71 -1.32 2.62 9.50
CA SER A 71 -0.44 3.78 9.37
C SER A 71 0.99 3.38 9.73
N ARG A 72 1.94 4.13 9.18
CA ARG A 72 3.34 4.14 9.55
C ARG A 72 3.64 5.57 10.01
N SER A 73 4.15 5.74 11.23
CA SER A 73 4.23 7.04 11.89
C SER A 73 5.27 7.99 11.31
N GLY A 74 6.14 7.52 10.42
CA GLY A 74 7.37 8.22 10.08
C GLY A 74 8.37 8.25 11.25
N THR A 75 9.52 8.83 10.99
CA THR A 75 10.56 9.15 11.96
C THR A 75 10.86 10.66 11.91
N GLU A 76 11.85 11.12 12.66
CA GLU A 76 12.32 12.51 12.59
C GLU A 76 12.83 12.89 11.19
N GLU A 77 13.44 11.94 10.48
CA GLU A 77 14.09 12.18 9.19
C GLU A 77 13.27 11.72 7.99
N ASN A 78 12.41 10.70 8.16
CA ASN A 78 11.73 10.05 7.05
C ASN A 78 10.20 10.03 7.28
N PRO A 79 9.41 10.36 6.26
CA PRO A 79 7.95 10.42 6.39
C PRO A 79 7.30 9.05 6.60
N GLY A 80 6.09 9.10 7.15
CA GLY A 80 5.19 7.97 7.26
C GLY A 80 4.22 7.84 6.07
N CYS A 81 3.27 6.91 6.18
CA CYS A 81 2.17 6.75 5.24
C CYS A 81 0.93 6.17 5.91
N VAL A 82 -0.23 6.35 5.28
CA VAL A 82 -1.45 5.59 5.56
C VAL A 82 -1.73 4.67 4.39
N VAL A 83 -1.94 3.38 4.66
CA VAL A 83 -2.30 2.40 3.63
C VAL A 83 -3.71 1.92 3.91
N VAL A 84 -4.59 2.02 2.92
CA VAL A 84 -5.95 1.48 2.95
C VAL A 84 -6.05 0.42 1.86
N LEU A 85 -6.60 -0.75 2.20
CA LEU A 85 -6.84 -1.84 1.27
C LEU A 85 -8.30 -2.26 1.34
N SER A 86 -8.92 -2.48 0.19
CA SER A 86 -10.23 -3.13 0.10
C SER A 86 -10.19 -4.31 -0.86
N ASN A 87 -10.74 -5.45 -0.45
CA ASN A 87 -10.97 -6.59 -1.35
C ASN A 87 -12.47 -6.79 -1.67
N GLY A 88 -13.33 -5.89 -1.19
CA GLY A 88 -14.74 -5.79 -1.54
C GLY A 88 -15.01 -4.52 -2.34
N ASP A 89 -16.05 -3.79 -1.96
CA ASP A 89 -16.43 -2.49 -2.53
C ASP A 89 -15.43 -1.38 -2.18
N ASP A 90 -15.70 -0.16 -2.63
CA ASP A 90 -14.94 1.03 -2.22
C ASP A 90 -14.84 1.08 -0.68
N GLY A 91 -13.63 1.31 -0.20
CA GLY A 91 -13.28 1.27 1.22
C GLY A 91 -12.90 2.64 1.74
N GLU A 92 -13.26 2.92 2.98
CA GLU A 92 -12.84 4.12 3.70
C GLU A 92 -12.45 3.79 5.14
N LYS A 93 -11.53 4.58 5.70
CA LYS A 93 -11.10 4.48 7.09
C LYS A 93 -10.87 5.86 7.68
N THR A 94 -11.60 6.18 8.75
CA THR A 94 -11.34 7.36 9.57
C THR A 94 -10.27 7.03 10.60
N LEU A 95 -9.14 7.71 10.53
CA LEU A 95 -7.95 7.42 11.34
C LEU A 95 -7.51 8.68 12.09
N LEU A 96 -7.30 8.56 13.40
CA LEU A 96 -6.63 9.56 14.22
C LEU A 96 -5.12 9.29 14.19
N LEU A 97 -4.37 10.13 13.47
CA LEU A 97 -2.91 10.00 13.35
C LEU A 97 -2.14 10.78 14.42
N GLY A 98 -2.83 11.70 15.11
CA GLY A 98 -2.29 12.56 16.17
C GLY A 98 -1.80 13.92 15.67
N ASP A 99 -1.58 14.83 16.60
CA ASP A 99 -1.36 16.27 16.36
C ASP A 99 -0.18 16.59 15.41
N ASN A 100 0.83 15.73 15.33
CA ASN A 100 1.95 15.89 14.38
C ASN A 100 1.49 15.86 12.92
N TYR A 101 0.33 15.27 12.67
CA TYR A 101 -0.33 15.20 11.38
C TYR A 101 -1.49 16.17 11.26
N ALA A 102 -1.63 17.16 12.14
CA ALA A 102 -2.70 18.15 12.05
C ALA A 102 -2.59 19.01 10.78
N ASN A 103 -3.74 19.29 10.15
CA ASN A 103 -3.86 20.18 8.99
C ASN A 103 -2.90 19.83 7.83
N LYS A 104 -2.66 18.54 7.60
CA LYS A 104 -1.81 18.04 6.51
C LYS A 104 -2.65 17.62 5.33
N THR A 105 -2.20 17.96 4.12
CA THR A 105 -2.78 17.47 2.87
C THR A 105 -2.07 16.18 2.46
N TRP A 106 -2.87 15.20 2.07
CA TRP A 106 -2.45 13.87 1.69
C TRP A 106 -2.92 13.56 0.26
N ARG A 107 -2.09 12.84 -0.48
CA ARG A 107 -2.39 12.33 -1.82
C ARG A 107 -2.11 10.84 -1.90
N ASP A 108 -2.82 10.13 -2.77
CA ASP A 108 -2.50 8.73 -3.06
C ASP A 108 -1.23 8.65 -3.93
N PHE A 109 -0.18 8.06 -3.37
CA PHE A 109 1.09 7.87 -4.05
C PHE A 109 0.98 6.91 -5.23
N LEU A 110 0.01 5.99 -5.26
CA LEU A 110 -0.18 5.08 -6.40
C LEU A 110 -0.98 5.71 -7.54
N GLY A 111 -1.69 6.81 -7.26
CA GLY A 111 -2.53 7.51 -8.23
C GLY A 111 -3.81 6.75 -8.60
N ASN A 112 -4.23 5.79 -7.77
CA ASN A 112 -5.52 5.11 -7.90
C ASN A 112 -6.68 6.02 -7.49
N ARG A 113 -6.40 6.98 -6.59
CA ARG A 113 -7.29 8.06 -6.19
C ARG A 113 -6.70 9.42 -6.61
N SER A 114 -7.56 10.34 -7.03
CA SER A 114 -7.16 11.67 -7.53
C SER A 114 -7.47 12.80 -6.54
N GLU A 115 -8.35 12.55 -5.59
CA GLU A 115 -8.68 13.52 -4.55
C GLU A 115 -7.57 13.64 -3.50
N HIS A 116 -7.59 14.77 -2.80
CA HIS A 116 -6.72 15.03 -1.65
C HIS A 116 -7.52 14.84 -0.36
N VAL A 117 -6.86 14.33 0.67
CA VAL A 117 -7.40 14.19 2.02
C VAL A 117 -6.71 15.20 2.92
N VAL A 118 -7.47 15.95 3.73
CA VAL A 118 -6.92 16.91 4.68
C VAL A 118 -7.28 16.48 6.09
N THR A 119 -6.28 16.31 6.94
CA THR A 119 -6.48 16.04 8.36
C THR A 119 -6.92 17.28 9.12
N ASN A 120 -7.76 17.09 10.13
CA ASN A 120 -8.18 18.16 11.03
C ASN A 120 -7.06 18.59 12.01
N ASP A 121 -7.40 19.42 12.98
CA ASP A 121 -6.49 19.95 14.01
C ASP A 121 -5.94 18.88 14.97
N GLN A 122 -6.58 17.71 15.05
CA GLN A 122 -6.13 16.55 15.83
C GLN A 122 -5.38 15.51 14.98
N GLY A 123 -5.19 15.78 13.68
CA GLY A 123 -4.58 14.81 12.76
C GLY A 123 -5.52 13.67 12.37
N GLU A 124 -6.83 13.85 12.44
CA GLU A 124 -7.83 12.88 12.01
C GLU A 124 -8.35 13.20 10.60
N ALA A 125 -8.52 12.16 9.78
CA ALA A 125 -9.21 12.24 8.49
C ALA A 125 -9.77 10.88 8.06
N THR A 126 -10.69 10.90 7.09
CA THR A 126 -11.14 9.72 6.35
C THR A 126 -10.29 9.53 5.11
N PHE A 127 -9.68 8.35 4.99
CA PHE A 127 -8.84 7.93 3.87
C PHE A 127 -9.56 6.87 3.03
N PHE A 128 -9.40 6.92 1.70
CA PHE A 128 -10.22 6.15 0.77
C PHE A 128 -9.40 5.14 -0.06
N CYS A 129 -10.08 4.13 -0.57
CA CYS A 129 -9.54 3.11 -1.47
C CYS A 129 -10.63 2.65 -2.44
N ASN A 130 -10.30 2.47 -3.72
CA ASN A 130 -11.22 1.85 -4.66
C ASN A 130 -11.47 0.37 -4.30
N ALA A 131 -12.59 -0.17 -4.75
CA ALA A 131 -12.90 -1.60 -4.70
C ALA A 131 -11.76 -2.47 -5.25
N GLY A 132 -11.45 -3.57 -4.57
CA GLY A 132 -10.40 -4.52 -4.99
C GLY A 132 -8.99 -3.92 -5.13
N SER A 133 -8.69 -2.81 -4.45
CA SER A 133 -7.46 -2.02 -4.66
C SER A 133 -6.69 -1.75 -3.36
N VAL A 134 -5.63 -0.96 -3.49
CA VAL A 134 -4.86 -0.34 -2.42
C VAL A 134 -4.64 1.14 -2.73
N SER A 135 -4.74 1.99 -1.70
CA SER A 135 -4.27 3.37 -1.71
C SER A 135 -3.12 3.52 -0.71
N VAL A 136 -2.09 4.28 -1.10
CA VAL A 136 -0.96 4.63 -0.22
C VAL A 136 -0.93 6.13 -0.07
N TRP A 137 -1.60 6.64 0.96
CA TRP A 137 -1.68 8.05 1.26
C TRP A 137 -0.38 8.54 1.89
N VAL A 138 0.19 9.58 1.29
CA VAL A 138 1.41 10.26 1.74
C VAL A 138 1.14 11.76 1.83
N ILE A 139 1.86 12.45 2.72
CA ILE A 139 1.80 13.92 2.79
C ILE A 139 2.25 14.47 1.42
N GLU A 140 1.49 15.42 0.89
CA GLU A 140 1.69 15.95 -0.46
C GLU A 140 3.05 16.65 -0.64
N ASP A 141 3.50 17.38 0.38
CA ASP A 141 4.72 18.20 0.37
C ASP A 141 6.03 17.39 0.55
N VAL A 142 6.00 16.06 0.38
CA VAL A 142 7.13 15.14 0.66
C VAL A 142 7.46 14.18 -0.50
#